data_AF-A0A957SMI9-F1
#
_entry.id   AF-A0A957SMI9-F1
#
_cell.length_a   1.000
_cell.length_b   1.000
_cell.length_c   1.000
_cell.angle_alpha   90.00
_cell.angle_beta   90.00
_cell.angle_gamma   90.00
#
_symmetry.space_group_name_H-M   'P 1'
#
loop_
_entity.id
_entity.type
_entity.pdbx_description
1 polymer ?
#
loop_
_entity_poly.entity_id
_entity_poly.type
_entity_poly.pdbx_seq_one_letter_code
_entity_poly.pdbx_strand_id
1 'polypeptide(L)'
;MDTLFDKISRLIVSKIYGKPGHAFTPGQTSGAQRRLRQTVYDLLRTEAQINELMQKIRLRQQPLAAQEQQLAALDQQVDAYLLAGNEAAAAATQQQLNQQRQRLQKAKTHVLHLHTERARLQKVRDRLEVKMTIQGLKREVLDDYIRRYQQGQTGEPRQTTWRVLDPDEA
;
A
#
# COMPACT_ATOMS: atom_id res chain seq x y z
N MET A 1 -7.64 -19.86 21.22
CA MET A 1 -6.62 -19.47 20.23
C MET A 1 -6.42 -17.98 20.37
N ASP A 2 -5.30 -17.54 20.94
CA ASP A 2 -5.03 -16.11 21.12
C ASP A 2 -4.79 -15.46 19.75
N THR A 3 -5.69 -14.58 19.34
CA THR A 3 -5.53 -13.82 18.10
C THR A 3 -4.35 -12.85 18.23
N LEU A 4 -3.78 -12.42 17.09
CA LEU A 4 -2.76 -11.35 17.08
C LEU A 4 -3.27 -10.09 17.79
N PHE A 5 -4.58 -9.84 17.66
CA PHE A 5 -5.29 -8.76 18.32
C PHE A 5 -5.31 -8.94 19.85
N ASP A 6 -5.62 -10.13 20.39
CA ASP A 6 -5.56 -10.39 21.83
C ASP A 6 -4.17 -10.16 22.42
N LYS A 7 -3.13 -10.60 21.69
CA LYS A 7 -1.74 -10.39 22.10
C LYS A 7 -1.38 -8.90 22.11
N ILE A 8 -1.78 -8.15 21.08
CA ILE A 8 -1.54 -6.70 20.98
C ILE A 8 -2.30 -5.94 22.07
N SER A 9 -3.57 -6.29 22.31
CA SER A 9 -4.41 -5.68 23.34
C SER A 9 -3.85 -5.91 24.74
N ARG A 10 -3.42 -7.15 25.08
CA ARG A 10 -2.74 -7.42 26.36
C ARG A 10 -1.44 -6.64 26.51
N LEU A 11 -0.67 -6.49 25.43
CA LEU A 11 0.60 -5.75 25.44
C LEU A 11 0.39 -4.24 25.60
N ILE A 12 -0.68 -3.70 25.01
CA ILE A 12 -1.11 -2.31 25.18
C ILE A 12 -1.58 -2.08 26.62
N VAL A 13 -2.45 -2.93 27.14
CA VAL A 13 -2.96 -2.85 28.52
C VAL A 13 -1.80 -2.98 29.51
N SER A 14 -0.93 -3.98 29.38
CA SER A 14 0.26 -4.13 30.22
C SER A 14 1.18 -2.90 30.17
N LYS A 15 1.36 -2.27 29.01
CA LYS A 15 2.24 -1.11 28.89
C LYS A 15 1.63 0.20 29.42
N ILE A 16 0.30 0.34 29.37
CA ILE A 16 -0.43 1.51 29.87
C ILE A 16 -0.68 1.38 31.38
N TYR A 17 -1.02 0.18 31.88
CA TYR A 17 -1.43 -0.06 33.26
C TYR A 17 -0.38 -0.76 34.13
N GLY A 18 0.67 -1.35 33.56
CA GLY A 18 1.67 -2.14 34.30
C GLY A 18 2.72 -1.34 35.06
N LYS A 19 2.60 0.00 35.12
CA LYS A 19 3.44 0.84 35.99
C LYS A 19 2.56 1.52 37.05
N PRO A 20 2.46 0.95 38.26
CA PRO A 20 1.84 1.67 39.37
C PRO A 20 2.68 2.91 39.69
N GLY A 21 2.07 4.10 39.64
CA GLY A 21 2.70 5.36 40.05
C GLY A 21 2.98 6.41 38.97
N HIS A 22 2.67 6.18 37.69
CA HIS A 22 2.70 7.27 36.72
C HIS A 22 1.43 8.11 36.81
N ALA A 23 1.54 9.29 37.42
CA ALA A 23 0.51 10.31 37.40
C ALA A 23 0.14 10.62 35.95
N PHE A 24 -1.12 10.37 35.61
CA PHE A 24 -1.67 10.69 34.31
C PHE A 24 -1.58 12.21 34.09
N THR A 25 -0.88 12.62 33.03
CA THR A 25 -0.83 14.03 32.61
C THR A 25 -1.83 14.26 31.47
N PRO A 26 -2.72 15.26 31.55
CA PRO A 26 -3.71 15.58 30.50
C PRO A 26 -3.13 15.74 29.08
N GLY A 27 -1.82 16.01 28.94
CA GLY A 27 -1.13 16.09 27.65
C GLY A 27 -0.93 14.75 26.91
N GLN A 28 -1.19 13.60 27.53
CA GLN A 28 -0.96 12.30 26.91
C GLN A 28 -2.03 11.91 25.88
N THR A 29 -3.29 12.31 26.08
CA THR A 29 -4.39 12.11 25.12
C THR A 29 -4.24 13.01 23.89
N SER A 30 -3.83 14.26 24.08
CA SER A 30 -3.56 15.17 22.95
C SER A 30 -2.40 14.67 22.08
N GLY A 31 -1.36 14.09 22.68
CA GLY A 31 -0.26 13.43 21.97
C GLY A 31 -0.71 12.18 21.20
N ALA A 32 -1.61 11.37 21.75
CA ALA A 32 -2.18 10.21 21.06
C ALA A 32 -3.05 10.62 19.86
N GLN A 33 -3.91 11.63 20.02
CA GLN A 33 -4.73 12.19 18.94
C GLN A 33 -3.88 12.79 17.81
N ARG A 34 -2.80 13.50 18.14
CA ARG A 34 -1.89 14.05 17.13
C ARG A 34 -1.24 12.96 16.29
N ARG A 35 -0.80 11.86 16.91
CA ARG A 35 -0.22 10.70 16.20
C ARG A 35 -1.23 10.00 15.31
N LEU A 36 -2.48 9.86 15.75
CA LEU A 36 -3.56 9.30 14.94
C LEU A 36 -3.84 10.16 13.72
N ARG A 37 -4.01 11.48 13.90
CA ARG A 37 -4.21 12.43 12.79
C ARG A 37 -3.06 12.39 11.78
N GLN A 38 -1.81 12.32 12.25
CA GLN A 38 -0.67 12.18 11.36
C GLN A 38 -0.71 10.87 10.57
N THR A 39 -1.06 9.76 11.22
CA THR A 39 -1.13 8.44 10.56
C THR A 39 -2.24 8.43 9.49
N VAL A 40 -3.38 9.05 9.75
CA VAL A 40 -4.47 9.23 8.76
C VAL A 40 -4.00 10.09 7.59
N TYR A 41 -3.30 11.20 7.85
CA TYR A 41 -2.75 12.04 6.80
C TYR A 41 -1.75 11.28 5.91
N ASP A 42 -0.82 10.54 6.52
CA ASP A 42 0.18 9.73 5.81
C ASP A 42 -0.49 8.63 4.96
N LEU A 43 -1.58 8.04 5.44
CA LEU A 43 -2.37 7.04 4.72
C LEU A 43 -3.06 7.64 3.49
N LEU A 44 -3.79 8.75 3.65
CA LEU A 44 -4.44 9.45 2.53
C LEU A 44 -3.42 9.88 1.47
N ARG A 45 -2.25 10.37 1.90
CA ARG A 45 -1.17 10.72 0.98
C ARG A 45 -0.65 9.51 0.21
N THR A 46 -0.48 8.37 0.89
CA THR A 46 0.00 7.13 0.27
C THR A 46 -1.03 6.60 -0.74
N GLU A 47 -2.32 6.67 -0.43
CA GLU A 47 -3.41 6.31 -1.36
C GLU A 47 -3.43 7.18 -2.61
N ALA A 48 -3.28 8.50 -2.44
CA ALA A 48 -3.18 9.42 -3.57
C ALA A 48 -2.00 9.06 -4.50
N GLN A 49 -0.83 8.74 -3.93
CA GLN A 49 0.34 8.30 -4.70
C GLN A 49 0.11 6.97 -5.42
N ILE A 50 -0.57 6.00 -4.78
CA ILE A 50 -0.94 4.73 -5.42
C ILE A 50 -1.87 4.99 -6.61
N ASN A 51 -2.88 5.84 -6.45
CA ASN A 51 -3.82 6.20 -7.52
C ASN A 51 -3.10 6.88 -8.70
N GLU A 52 -2.18 7.80 -8.43
CA GLU A 52 -1.36 8.45 -9.45
C GLU A 52 -0.51 7.42 -10.22
N LEU A 53 0.13 6.48 -9.51
CA LEU A 53 0.89 5.40 -10.15
C LEU A 53 0.01 4.49 -11.00
N MET A 54 -1.20 4.15 -10.53
CA MET A 54 -2.15 3.35 -11.32
C MET A 54 -2.54 4.05 -12.62
N GLN A 55 -2.78 5.36 -12.58
CA GLN A 55 -3.04 6.14 -13.79
C GLN A 55 -1.83 6.15 -14.73
N LYS A 56 -0.62 6.38 -14.20
CA LYS A 56 0.62 6.34 -15.00
C LYS A 56 0.84 4.97 -15.66
N ILE A 57 0.62 3.88 -14.91
CA ILE A 57 0.71 2.51 -15.43
C ILE A 57 -0.29 2.33 -16.58
N ARG A 58 -1.55 2.71 -16.39
CA ARG A 58 -2.60 2.57 -17.41
C ARG A 58 -2.23 3.32 -18.69
N LEU A 59 -1.82 4.58 -18.57
CA LEU A 59 -1.44 5.43 -19.71
C LEU A 59 -0.22 4.88 -20.46
N ARG A 60 0.72 4.23 -19.77
CA ARG A 60 1.90 3.64 -20.40
C ARG A 60 1.69 2.23 -20.94
N GLN A 61 0.74 1.48 -20.40
CA GLN A 61 0.39 0.14 -20.87
C GLN A 61 -0.47 0.19 -22.13
N GLN A 62 -1.40 1.14 -22.23
CA GLN A 62 -2.31 1.28 -23.36
C GLN A 62 -1.63 1.22 -24.75
N PRO A 63 -0.53 1.97 -25.01
CA PRO A 63 0.11 1.94 -26.32
C PRO A 63 0.99 0.70 -26.59
N LEU A 64 1.28 -0.14 -25.59
CA LEU A 64 2.18 -1.29 -25.77
C LEU A 64 1.61 -2.32 -26.75
N ALA A 65 0.31 -2.60 -26.68
CA ALA A 65 -0.34 -3.55 -27.59
C ALA A 65 -0.27 -3.07 -29.05
N ALA A 66 -0.45 -1.76 -29.28
CA ALA A 66 -0.32 -1.18 -30.61
C ALA A 66 1.13 -1.27 -31.13
N GLN A 67 2.13 -1.05 -30.26
CA GLN A 67 3.54 -1.21 -30.62
C GLN A 67 3.90 -2.68 -30.92
N GLU A 68 3.31 -3.65 -30.21
CA GLU A 68 3.48 -5.07 -30.49
C GLU A 68 2.89 -5.46 -31.85
N GLN A 69 1.71 -4.96 -32.19
CA GLN A 69 1.12 -5.16 -33.51
C GLN A 69 1.97 -4.55 -34.63
N GLN A 70 2.49 -3.33 -34.42
CA GLN A 70 3.41 -2.71 -35.39
C GLN A 70 4.68 -3.53 -35.59
N LEU A 71 5.23 -4.12 -34.53
CA LEU A 71 6.37 -5.02 -34.64
C LEU A 71 6.06 -6.27 -35.44
N ALA A 72 4.90 -6.90 -35.22
CA ALA A 72 4.48 -8.06 -36.00
C ALA A 72 4.32 -7.71 -37.49
N ALA A 73 3.76 -6.53 -37.79
CA ALA A 73 3.63 -6.06 -39.16
C ALA A 73 5.00 -5.80 -39.83
N LEU A 74 5.95 -5.20 -39.11
CA LEU A 74 7.32 -5.00 -39.61
C LEU A 74 8.03 -6.34 -39.85
N ASP A 75 7.82 -7.34 -38.98
CA ASP A 75 8.40 -8.68 -39.12
C ASP A 75 7.88 -9.34 -40.41
N GLN A 76 6.57 -9.30 -40.64
CA GLN A 76 5.95 -9.78 -41.88
C GLN A 76 6.45 -9.03 -43.12
N GLN A 77 6.73 -7.73 -43.01
CA GLN A 77 7.30 -6.95 -44.11
C GLN A 77 8.73 -7.38 -44.44
N VAL A 78 9.55 -7.71 -43.44
CA VAL A 78 10.89 -8.28 -43.67
C VAL A 78 10.76 -9.57 -44.47
N ASP A 79 9.90 -10.49 -44.03
CA ASP A 79 9.68 -11.77 -44.72
C ASP A 79 9.20 -11.56 -46.16
N ALA A 80 8.27 -10.63 -46.38
CA ALA A 80 7.79 -10.29 -47.72
C ALA A 80 8.90 -9.76 -48.63
N TYR A 81 9.79 -8.90 -48.13
CA TYR A 81 10.93 -8.41 -48.92
C TYR A 81 11.95 -9.49 -49.21
N LEU A 82 12.21 -10.40 -48.27
CA LEU A 82 13.09 -11.55 -48.48
C LEU A 82 12.52 -12.51 -49.54
N LEU A 83 11.22 -12.81 -49.49
CA LEU A 83 10.54 -13.64 -50.49
C LEU A 83 10.55 -13.00 -51.89
N ALA A 84 10.51 -11.66 -51.96
CA ALA A 84 10.62 -10.91 -53.21
C ALA A 84 12.07 -10.75 -53.71
N GLY A 85 13.07 -11.27 -53.00
CA GLY A 85 14.49 -11.11 -53.33
C GLY A 85 15.04 -9.69 -53.16
N ASN A 86 14.32 -8.82 -52.44
CA ASN A 86 14.73 -7.44 -52.19
C ASN A 86 15.47 -7.32 -50.85
N GLU A 87 16.72 -7.77 -50.83
CA GLU A 87 17.56 -7.81 -49.64
C GLU A 87 17.81 -6.43 -49.02
N ALA A 88 17.94 -5.38 -49.86
CA ALA A 88 18.18 -4.02 -49.39
C ALA A 88 16.98 -3.47 -48.59
N ALA A 89 15.76 -3.70 -49.07
CA ALA A 89 14.54 -3.32 -48.35
C ALA A 89 14.36 -4.16 -47.08
N ALA A 90 14.62 -5.47 -47.16
CA ALA A 90 14.57 -6.36 -46.00
C ALA A 90 15.52 -5.90 -44.88
N ALA A 91 16.77 -5.56 -45.22
CA ALA A 91 17.76 -5.07 -44.26
C ALA A 91 17.33 -3.73 -43.62
N ALA A 92 16.79 -2.81 -44.40
CA ALA A 92 16.28 -1.53 -43.90
C ALA A 92 15.09 -1.72 -42.94
N THR A 93 14.11 -2.56 -43.29
CA THR A 93 12.96 -2.88 -42.44
C THR A 93 13.39 -3.65 -41.18
N GLN A 94 14.34 -4.57 -41.28
CA GLN A 94 14.91 -5.27 -40.13
C GLN A 94 15.58 -4.32 -39.14
N GLN A 95 16.28 -3.29 -39.63
CA GLN A 95 16.87 -2.27 -38.77
C GLN A 95 15.79 -1.49 -38.01
N GLN A 96 14.69 -1.11 -38.68
CA GLN A 96 13.55 -0.44 -38.06
C GLN A 96 12.87 -1.33 -37.00
N LEU A 97 12.64 -2.60 -37.32
CA LEU A 97 12.11 -3.61 -36.40
C LEU A 97 12.97 -3.70 -35.13
N ASN A 98 14.29 -3.80 -35.28
CA ASN A 98 15.22 -3.89 -34.15
C ASN A 98 15.17 -2.65 -33.25
N GLN A 99 15.11 -1.46 -33.84
CA GLN A 99 14.97 -0.21 -33.08
C GLN A 99 13.65 -0.15 -32.31
N GLN A 100 12.53 -0.53 -32.95
CA GLN A 100 11.22 -0.55 -32.31
C GLN A 100 11.14 -1.62 -31.21
N ARG A 101 11.76 -2.80 -31.40
CA ARG A 101 11.86 -3.85 -30.37
C ARG A 101 12.57 -3.33 -29.12
N GLN A 102 13.69 -2.62 -29.30
CA GLN A 102 14.41 -2.02 -28.17
C GLN A 102 13.58 -0.96 -27.44
N ARG A 103 12.84 -0.12 -28.18
CA ARG A 103 11.96 0.89 -27.59
C ARG A 103 10.82 0.25 -26.80
N LEU A 104 10.17 -0.77 -27.36
CA LEU A 104 9.12 -1.52 -26.68
C LEU A 104 9.65 -2.18 -25.40
N GLN A 105 10.84 -2.80 -25.46
CA GLN A 105 11.43 -3.44 -24.29
C GLN A 105 11.70 -2.42 -23.17
N LYS A 106 12.25 -1.24 -23.50
CA LYS A 106 12.43 -0.16 -22.53
C LYS A 106 11.11 0.29 -21.92
N ALA A 107 10.06 0.42 -22.73
CA ALA A 107 8.73 0.80 -22.25
C ALA A 107 8.13 -0.26 -21.31
N LYS A 108 8.23 -1.54 -21.65
CA LYS A 108 7.82 -2.67 -20.79
C LYS A 108 8.56 -2.68 -19.46
N THR A 109 9.88 -2.53 -19.48
CA THR A 109 10.70 -2.45 -18.26
C THR A 109 10.28 -1.27 -17.38
N HIS A 110 9.98 -0.12 -17.97
CA HIS A 110 9.52 1.05 -17.21
C HIS A 110 8.15 0.81 -16.57
N VAL A 111 7.21 0.18 -17.28
CA VAL A 111 5.91 -0.23 -16.71
C VAL A 111 6.10 -1.21 -15.54
N LEU A 112 7.01 -2.18 -15.65
CA LEU A 112 7.31 -3.13 -14.58
C LEU A 112 7.86 -2.40 -13.33
N HIS A 113 8.72 -1.40 -13.53
CA HIS A 113 9.23 -0.56 -12.45
C HIS A 113 8.11 0.18 -11.71
N LEU A 114 7.16 0.77 -12.45
CA LEU A 114 5.99 1.44 -11.85
C LEU A 114 5.10 0.46 -11.06
N HIS A 115 4.91 -0.77 -11.54
CA HIS A 115 4.20 -1.82 -10.78
C HIS A 115 4.92 -2.18 -9.48
N THR A 116 6.25 -2.24 -9.52
CA THR A 116 7.08 -2.53 -8.34
C THR A 116 6.97 -1.42 -7.30
N GLU A 117 7.01 -0.16 -7.76
CA GLU A 117 6.84 1.01 -6.91
C GLU A 117 5.44 1.04 -6.27
N ARG A 118 4.39 0.76 -7.06
CA ARG A 118 3.01 0.61 -6.56
C ARG A 118 2.94 -0.47 -5.48
N ALA A 119 3.52 -1.66 -5.72
CA ALA A 119 3.51 -2.75 -4.75
C ALA A 119 4.27 -2.38 -3.46
N ARG A 120 5.32 -1.57 -3.55
CA ARG A 120 6.03 -1.03 -2.39
C ARG A 120 5.14 -0.07 -1.59
N LEU A 121 4.45 0.87 -2.25
CA LEU A 121 3.53 1.80 -1.58
C LEU A 121 2.34 1.06 -0.96
N GLN A 122 1.84 0.01 -1.61
CA GLN A 122 0.79 -0.86 -1.07
C GLN A 122 1.20 -1.43 0.30
N LYS A 123 2.41 -2.00 0.40
CA LYS A 123 2.95 -2.49 1.68
C LYS A 123 3.10 -1.38 2.72
N VAL A 124 3.36 -0.14 2.33
CA VAL A 124 3.41 1.01 3.24
C VAL A 124 2.01 1.34 3.75
N ARG A 125 1.00 1.36 2.87
CA ARG A 125 -0.41 1.56 3.23
C ARG A 125 -0.87 0.53 4.26
N ASP A 126 -0.64 -0.75 4.00
CA ASP A 126 -1.05 -1.84 4.89
C ASP A 126 -0.40 -1.68 6.30
N ARG A 127 0.87 -1.25 6.36
CA ARG A 127 1.55 -0.96 7.64
C ARG A 127 0.94 0.25 8.36
N LEU A 128 0.54 1.28 7.62
CA LEU A 128 -0.11 2.47 8.18
C LEU A 128 -1.51 2.15 8.71
N GLU A 129 -2.27 1.29 8.02
CA GLU A 129 -3.57 0.78 8.50
C GLU A 129 -3.41 0.04 9.83
N VAL A 130 -2.46 -0.91 9.90
CA VAL A 130 -2.16 -1.62 11.16
C VAL A 130 -1.76 -0.64 12.27
N LYS A 131 -0.90 0.34 11.95
CA LYS A 131 -0.48 1.37 12.91
C LYS A 131 -1.67 2.23 13.38
N MET A 132 -2.60 2.56 12.49
CA MET A 132 -3.80 3.31 12.80
C MET A 132 -4.70 2.52 13.75
N THR A 133 -4.96 1.24 13.47
CA THR A 133 -5.74 0.36 14.35
C THR A 133 -5.13 0.27 15.74
N ILE A 134 -3.81 0.02 15.84
CA ILE A 134 -3.10 -0.02 17.12
C ILE A 134 -3.22 1.31 17.88
N GLN A 135 -3.13 2.44 17.19
CA GLN A 135 -3.27 3.75 17.82
C GLN A 135 -4.70 4.05 18.26
N GLY A 136 -5.70 3.59 17.49
CA GLY A 136 -7.12 3.65 17.86
C GLY A 136 -7.38 2.88 19.15
N LEU A 137 -6.92 1.63 19.23
CA LEU A 137 -7.03 0.81 20.45
C LEU A 137 -6.35 1.46 21.65
N LYS A 138 -5.13 1.97 21.48
CA LYS A 138 -4.42 2.68 22.56
C LYS A 138 -5.21 3.88 23.07
N ARG A 139 -5.86 4.62 22.16
CA ARG A 139 -6.70 5.77 22.54
C ARG A 139 -7.91 5.30 23.32
N GLU A 140 -8.65 4.32 22.84
CA GLU A 140 -9.84 3.82 23.52
C GLU A 140 -9.53 3.31 24.93
N VAL A 141 -8.44 2.56 25.07
CA VAL A 141 -7.95 2.09 26.37
C VAL A 141 -7.56 3.24 27.31
N LEU A 142 -6.95 4.31 26.78
CA LEU A 142 -6.63 5.53 27.53
C LEU A 142 -7.90 6.28 27.94
N ASP A 143 -8.86 6.43 27.04
CA ASP A 143 -10.13 7.12 27.29
C ASP A 143 -10.95 6.37 28.36
N ASP A 144 -10.97 5.03 28.34
CA ASP A 144 -11.60 4.20 29.38
C ASP A 144 -10.90 4.36 30.74
N TYR A 145 -9.56 4.36 30.77
CA TYR A 145 -8.80 4.58 31.99
C TYR A 145 -9.15 5.91 32.66
N ILE A 146 -9.15 6.99 31.87
CA ILE A 146 -9.44 8.34 32.34
C ILE A 146 -10.86 8.41 32.89
N ARG A 147 -11.82 7.80 32.19
CA ARG A 147 -13.22 7.75 32.62
C ARG A 147 -13.37 7.07 33.98
N ARG A 148 -12.73 5.92 34.19
CA ARG A 148 -12.76 5.19 35.47
C ARG A 148 -12.07 5.96 36.59
N TYR A 149 -10.92 6.58 36.30
CA TYR A 149 -10.20 7.42 37.25
C TYR A 149 -11.05 8.62 37.71
N GLN A 150 -11.72 9.31 36.78
CA GLN A 150 -12.63 10.41 37.08
C GLN A 150 -13.87 9.97 37.89
N GLN A 151 -14.29 8.72 37.74
CA GLN A 151 -15.41 8.14 38.48
C GLN A 151 -15.01 7.57 39.85
N GLY A 152 -13.75 7.76 40.28
CA GLY A 152 -13.25 7.22 41.55
C GLY A 152 -13.12 5.69 41.59
N GLN A 153 -13.23 5.03 40.43
CA GLN A 153 -13.10 3.58 40.31
C GLN A 153 -11.63 3.22 40.08
N THR A 154 -10.84 3.18 41.16
CA THR A 154 -9.46 2.70 41.14
C THR A 154 -9.43 1.19 41.38
N GLY A 155 -9.75 0.40 40.35
CA GLY A 155 -9.65 -1.06 40.36
C GLY A 155 -9.18 -1.57 39.00
N GLU A 156 -8.56 -2.76 38.97
CA GLU A 156 -8.05 -3.39 37.75
C GLU A 156 -9.09 -3.37 36.61
N PRO A 157 -8.67 -3.15 35.35
CA PRO A 157 -9.60 -3.15 34.24
C PRO A 157 -10.33 -4.49 34.20
N ARG A 158 -11.67 -4.44 34.17
CA ARG A 158 -12.48 -5.60 33.77
C ARG A 158 -11.90 -6.08 32.44
N GLN A 159 -11.56 -7.36 32.33
CA GLN A 159 -11.29 -7.97 31.04
C GLN A 159 -12.52 -7.74 30.18
N THR A 160 -12.51 -6.71 29.34
CA THR A 160 -13.56 -6.51 28.37
C THR A 160 -13.35 -7.62 27.35
N THR A 161 -14.20 -8.64 27.42
CA THR A 161 -14.38 -9.61 26.35
C THR A 161 -14.91 -8.85 25.14
N TRP A 162 -14.01 -8.37 24.30
CA TRP A 162 -14.35 -7.77 23.02
C TRP A 162 -14.62 -8.89 22.03
N ARG A 163 -15.87 -9.08 21.63
CA ARG A 163 -16.20 -9.86 20.44
C ARG A 163 -15.69 -9.08 19.24
N VAL A 164 -14.75 -9.66 18.51
CA VAL A 164 -14.45 -9.25 17.13
C VAL A 164 -15.73 -9.53 16.33
N LEU A 165 -16.33 -8.50 15.74
CA LEU A 165 -17.31 -8.71 14.67
C LEU A 165 -16.51 -9.23 13.48
N ASP A 166 -16.82 -10.45 13.06
CA ASP A 166 -16.24 -11.03 11.86
C ASP A 166 -16.60 -10.14 10.66
N PRO A 167 -15.65 -9.87 9.74
CA PRO A 167 -15.90 -9.04 8.57
C PRO A 167 -16.91 -9.65 7.57
N ASP A 168 -17.40 -10.87 7.81
CA ASP A 168 -18.43 -11.55 7.02
C ASP A 168 -19.87 -11.37 7.58
N GLU A 169 -20.07 -10.62 8.67
CA GLU A 169 -21.39 -10.32 9.26
C GLU A 169 -21.94 -8.91 8.93
N ALA A 170 -21.53 -8.29 7.80
CA ALA A 170 -22.09 -7.01 7.32
C ALA A 170 -22.48 -7.04 5.83
#